data_AF-A0AAV7PR89-F1
#
_entry.id   AF-A0AAV7PR89-F1
#
_cell.length_a   1.000
_cell.length_b   1.000
_cell.length_c   1.000
_cell.angle_alpha   90.00
_cell.angle_beta   90.00
_cell.angle_gamma   90.00
#
_symmetry.space_group_name_H-M   'P 1'
#
loop_
_entity.id
_entity.type
_entity.pdbx_description
1 polymer ?
#
loop_
_entity_poly.entity_id
_entity_poly.type
_entity_poly.pdbx_seq_one_letter_code
_entity_poly.pdbx_strand_id
1 'polypeptide(L)'
;MESPSAQNQRRAGDDASKKMVEAGIEAMQLSLQQFQELATELGVLLAPEKAKGSSSSLVFLGIELDTVKMEARLPQAKTGELLQ
;
A
#
# COMPACT_ATOMS: atom_id res chain seq x y z
N MET A 1 -22.43 -32.10 5.33
CA MET A 1 -21.70 -31.77 6.57
C MET A 1 -20.22 -31.75 6.22
N GLU A 2 -19.59 -30.58 6.11
CA GLU A 2 -18.14 -30.52 5.84
C GLU A 2 -17.37 -31.04 7.07
N SER A 3 -16.32 -31.85 6.86
CA SER A 3 -15.53 -32.46 7.93
C SER A 3 -14.78 -31.40 8.76
N PRO A 4 -14.74 -31.50 10.11
CA PRO A 4 -14.06 -30.54 11.00
C PRO A 4 -12.59 -30.25 10.62
N SER A 5 -11.89 -31.23 10.05
CA SER A 5 -10.50 -31.10 9.60
C SER A 5 -10.33 -30.14 8.42
N ALA A 6 -11.30 -30.07 7.50
CA ALA A 6 -11.25 -29.17 6.35
C ALA A 6 -11.49 -27.70 6.77
N GLN A 7 -12.32 -27.49 7.79
CA GLN A 7 -12.62 -26.16 8.30
C GLN A 7 -11.48 -25.58 9.15
N ASN A 8 -10.71 -26.41 9.85
CA ASN A 8 -9.52 -25.98 10.59
C ASN A 8 -8.35 -25.61 9.65
N GLN A 9 -8.16 -26.36 8.56
CA GLN A 9 -7.14 -26.05 7.55
C GLN A 9 -7.41 -24.75 6.78
N ARG A 10 -8.67 -24.44 6.44
CA ARG A 10 -9.04 -23.15 5.82
C ARG A 10 -8.76 -21.97 6.77
N ARG A 11 -9.19 -22.07 8.04
CA ARG A 11 -8.94 -21.02 9.05
C ARG A 11 -7.45 -20.75 9.29
N ALA A 12 -6.62 -21.79 9.33
CA ALA A 12 -5.18 -21.63 9.48
C ALA A 12 -4.53 -20.97 8.25
N GLY A 13 -5.01 -21.27 7.03
CA GLY A 13 -4.54 -20.64 5.80
C GLY A 13 -4.87 -19.14 5.73
N ASP A 14 -6.07 -18.75 6.15
CA ASP A 14 -6.49 -17.35 6.20
C ASP A 14 -5.68 -16.54 7.24
N ASP A 15 -5.41 -17.13 8.41
CA ASP A 15 -4.58 -16.50 9.47
C ASP A 15 -3.12 -16.32 9.03
N ALA A 16 -2.55 -17.30 8.33
CA ALA A 16 -1.20 -17.20 7.79
C ALA A 16 -1.07 -16.11 6.72
N SER A 17 -2.05 -16.00 5.80
CA SER A 17 -2.08 -14.92 4.81
C SER A 17 -2.20 -13.54 5.47
N LYS A 18 -3.04 -13.42 6.50
CA LYS A 18 -3.20 -12.17 7.25
C LYS A 18 -1.90 -11.75 7.94
N LYS A 19 -1.22 -12.68 8.62
CA LYS A 19 0.08 -12.43 9.25
C LYS A 19 1.15 -11.99 8.25
N MET A 20 1.18 -12.58 7.05
CA MET A 20 2.14 -12.20 6.01
C MET A 20 1.91 -10.76 5.53
N VAL A 21 0.65 -10.36 5.36
CA VAL A 21 0.29 -8.98 4.96
C VAL A 21 0.67 -7.99 6.05
N GLU A 22 0.37 -8.31 7.32
CA GLU A 22 0.74 -7.47 8.47
C GLU A 22 2.26 -7.28 8.56
N ALA A 23 3.04 -8.37 8.43
CA ALA A 23 4.50 -8.30 8.41
C ALA A 23 5.04 -7.44 7.25
N GLY A 24 4.41 -7.52 6.07
CA GLY A 24 4.77 -6.68 4.92
C GLY A 24 4.50 -5.18 5.16
N ILE A 25 3.38 -4.86 5.83
CA ILE A 25 3.05 -3.48 6.20
C ILE A 25 4.08 -2.91 7.18
N GLU A 26 4.48 -3.68 8.18
CA GLU A 26 5.49 -3.28 9.16
C GLU A 26 6.87 -3.06 8.52
N ALA A 27 7.30 -3.97 7.64
CA ALA A 27 8.56 -3.85 6.93
C ALA A 27 8.61 -2.60 6.01
N MET A 28 7.50 -2.29 5.34
CA MET A 28 7.38 -1.08 4.51
C MET A 28 7.45 0.19 5.36
N GLN A 29 6.78 0.20 6.52
CA GLN A 29 6.81 1.34 7.43
C GLN A 29 8.23 1.61 7.98
N LEU A 30 8.94 0.54 8.34
CA LEU A 30 10.34 0.63 8.78
C LEU A 30 11.24 1.19 7.67
N SER A 31 11.09 0.68 6.45
CA SER A 31 11.87 1.14 5.29
C SER A 31 11.61 2.63 4.99
N LEU A 32 10.36 3.08 5.12
CA LEU A 32 10.00 4.48 4.96
C LEU A 32 10.65 5.37 6.03
N GLN A 33 10.67 4.93 7.29
CA GLN A 33 11.34 5.65 8.37
C GLN A 33 12.84 5.79 8.09
N GLN A 34 13.53 4.71 7.75
CA GLN A 34 14.96 4.72 7.43
C GLN A 34 15.27 5.67 6.25
N PHE A 35 14.41 5.68 5.24
CA PHE A 35 14.55 6.61 4.12
C PHE A 35 14.42 8.08 4.55
N GLN A 36 13.50 8.38 5.46
CA GLN A 36 13.31 9.75 5.98
C GLN A 36 14.49 10.21 6.85
N GLU A 37 15.04 9.30 7.67
CA GLU A 37 16.25 9.54 8.46
C GLU A 37 17.43 9.86 7.53
N LEU A 38 17.66 9.03 6.51
CA LEU A 38 18.70 9.26 5.51
C LEU A 38 18.52 10.59 4.78
N ALA A 39 17.29 10.92 4.36
CA ALA A 39 17.02 12.19 3.70
C ALA A 39 17.36 13.38 4.61
N THR A 40 17.04 13.27 5.90
CA THR A 40 17.38 14.29 6.91
C THR A 40 18.89 14.45 7.04
N GLU A 41 19.65 13.35 7.12
CA GLU A 41 21.11 13.37 7.15
C GLU A 41 21.74 14.01 5.91
N LEU A 42 21.11 13.82 4.74
CA LEU A 42 21.50 14.45 3.47
C LEU A 42 21.04 15.91 3.34
N GLY A 43 20.33 16.46 4.33
CA GLY A 43 19.79 17.83 4.30
C GLY A 43 18.56 18.01 3.40
N VAL A 44 17.89 16.92 3.01
CA VAL A 44 16.69 16.92 2.19
C VAL A 44 15.45 16.91 3.09
N LEU A 45 14.68 18.00 3.06
CA LEU A 45 13.42 18.10 3.80
C LEU A 45 12.30 17.37 3.05
N LEU A 46 11.94 16.19 3.52
CA LEU A 46 10.77 15.46 3.03
C LEU A 46 9.50 15.98 3.72
N ALA A 47 8.49 16.31 2.92
CA ALA A 47 7.17 16.63 3.43
C ALA A 47 6.47 15.31 3.84
N PRO A 48 6.11 15.10 5.12
CA PRO A 48 5.57 13.83 5.60
C PRO A 48 4.31 13.37 4.84
N GLU A 49 3.49 14.32 4.39
CA GLU A 49 2.26 14.05 3.65
C GLU A 49 2.49 13.55 2.21
N LYS A 50 3.72 13.74 1.68
CA LYS A 50 4.09 13.33 0.32
C LYS A 50 4.75 11.96 0.27
N ALA A 51 5.17 11.41 1.39
CA ALA A 51 5.72 10.07 1.47
C ALA A 51 4.60 9.07 1.83
N LYS A 52 4.35 8.09 0.96
CA LYS A 52 3.34 7.05 1.20
C LYS A 52 4.02 5.78 1.71
N GLY A 53 3.48 5.22 2.81
CA GLY A 53 3.87 3.92 3.34
C GLY A 53 3.15 2.77 2.63
N SER A 54 2.58 1.84 3.40
CA SER A 54 1.95 0.60 2.94
C SER A 54 0.61 0.74 2.19
N SER A 55 0.35 1.89 1.56
CA SER A 55 -0.89 2.07 0.79
C SER A 55 -0.84 1.26 -0.50
N SER A 56 -1.96 0.63 -0.86
CA SER A 56 -2.15 -0.04 -2.15
C SER A 56 -2.56 0.90 -3.28
N SER A 57 -2.70 2.20 -3.00
CA SER A 57 -2.98 3.23 -3.99
C SER A 57 -2.05 4.43 -3.84
N LEU A 58 -1.52 4.92 -4.96
CA LEU A 58 -0.64 6.09 -5.01
C LEU A 58 -0.89 6.89 -6.28
N VAL A 59 -0.90 8.23 -6.16
CA VAL A 59 -0.85 9.11 -7.32
C VAL A 59 0.61 9.39 -7.67
N PHE A 60 1.03 8.95 -8.85
CA PHE A 60 2.37 9.20 -9.39
C PHE A 60 2.27 9.88 -10.75
N LEU A 61 2.95 11.03 -10.92
CA LEU A 61 2.85 11.89 -12.11
C LEU A 61 1.39 12.26 -12.49
N GLY A 62 0.52 12.29 -11.48
CA GLY A 62 -0.89 12.58 -11.64
C GLY A 62 -1.70 11.50 -12.36
N ILE A 63 -1.25 10.24 -12.26
CA ILE A 63 -1.99 9.02 -12.55
C ILE A 63 -2.12 8.25 -11.22
N GLU A 64 -3.33 7.83 -10.87
CA GLU A 64 -3.58 6.96 -9.73
C GLU A 64 -3.26 5.51 -10.11
N LEU A 65 -2.39 4.87 -9.33
CA LEU A 65 -2.04 3.46 -9.44
C LEU A 65 -2.71 2.69 -8.32
N ASP A 66 -3.40 1.59 -8.64
CA ASP A 66 -4.10 0.75 -7.67
C ASP A 66 -3.68 -0.70 -7.85
N THR A 67 -2.96 -1.24 -6.86
CA THR A 67 -2.42 -2.61 -6.93
C THR A 67 -3.42 -3.68 -6.56
N VAL A 68 -4.54 -3.33 -5.93
CA VAL A 68 -5.63 -4.29 -5.63
C VAL A 68 -6.48 -4.50 -6.88
N LYS A 69 -6.81 -3.41 -7.59
CA LYS A 69 -7.57 -3.48 -8.84
C LYS A 69 -6.72 -3.79 -10.06
N MET A 70 -5.38 -3.65 -9.94
CA MET A 70 -4.44 -3.81 -11.05
C MET A 70 -4.72 -2.82 -12.20
N GLU A 71 -5.02 -1.58 -11.85
CA GLU A 71 -5.43 -0.53 -12.80
C GLU A 71 -4.63 0.77 -12.59
N ALA A 72 -4.51 1.55 -13.67
CA ALA A 72 -4.06 2.93 -13.64
C ALA A 72 -5.20 3.85 -14.10
N ARG A 73 -5.50 4.90 -13.32
CA ARG A 73 -6.62 5.82 -13.57
C ARG A 73 -6.15 7.27 -13.59
N LEU A 74 -6.75 8.08 -14.45
CA LEU A 74 -6.61 9.52 -14.32
C LEU A 74 -7.40 9.99 -13.08
N PRO A 75 -6.83 10.83 -12.20
CA PRO A 75 -7.57 11.37 -11.05
C PRO A 75 -8.82 12.13 -11.50
N GLN A 76 -9.91 11.99 -10.75
CA GLN A 76 -11.21 12.63 -11.08
C GLN A 76 -11.12 14.15 -11.26
N ALA A 77 -10.24 14.81 -10.50
CA ALA A 77 -9.97 16.24 -10.65
C ALA A 77 -9.50 16.58 -12.08
N LYS A 78 -8.61 15.77 -12.68
CA LYS A 78 -8.10 15.98 -14.04
C LYS A 78 -9.10 15.60 -15.13
N THR A 79 -9.92 14.57 -14.92
CA THR A 79 -10.98 14.22 -15.89
C THR A 79 -12.05 15.31 -15.96
N GLY A 80 -12.35 15.98 -14.84
CA GLY A 80 -13.31 17.09 -14.81
C GLY A 80 -12.88 18.28 -15.66
N GLU A 81 -11.59 18.60 -15.68
CA GLU A 81 -11.02 19.68 -16.50
C GLU A 81 -11.03 19.37 -18.01
N LEU A 82 -10.95 18.08 -18.40
CA LEU A 82 -10.89 17.66 -19.80
C LEU A 82 -12.28 17.49 -20.46
N LEU A 83 -13.35 17.43 -19.66
CA LEU A 83 -14.73 17.18 -20.12
C LEU A 83 -15.60 18.46 -20.12
N GLN A 84 -14.98 19.63 -19.94
CA GLN A 84 -15.62 20.96 -20.08
C GLN A 84 -15.33 21.57 -21.45
#